data_AF-A0A0F5HN45-F1
#
_entry.id   AF-A0A0F5HN45-F1
#
_cell.length_a   1.000
_cell.length_b   1.000
_cell.length_c   1.000
_cell.angle_alpha   90.00
_cell.angle_beta   90.00
_cell.angle_gamma   90.00
#
_symmetry.space_group_name_H-M   'P 1'
#
loop_
_entity.id
_entity.type
_entity.pdbx_description
1 polymer ?
#
loop_
_entity_poly.entity_id
_entity_poly.type
_entity_poly.pdbx_seq_one_letter_code
_entity_poly.pdbx_strand_id
1 'polypeptide(L)' 'MKEQDIILYEGEPYKILDIDDAGYCDIKRLSPPHQVELTHIKYLKNCPVVSQQ' A
#
# COMPACT_ATOMS: atom_id res chain seq x y z
N MET A 1 4.49 4.73 6.97
CA MET A 1 4.37 3.87 5.79
C MET A 1 5.74 3.76 5.17
N LYS A 2 6.17 2.54 4.95
CA LYS A 2 7.41 2.16 4.28
C LYS A 2 7.13 0.95 3.39
N GLU A 3 8.10 0.60 2.54
CA GLU A 3 8.06 -0.66 1.80
C GLU A 3 7.79 -1.85 2.74
N GLN A 4 7.07 -2.84 2.23
CA GLN A 4 6.63 -4.05 2.94
C GLN A 4 5.54 -3.84 4.00
N ASP A 5 5.19 -2.59 4.38
CA ASP A 5 4.04 -2.34 5.26
C ASP A 5 2.75 -2.89 4.63
N ILE A 6 1.88 -3.44 5.48
CA ILE A 6 0.51 -3.80 5.09
C ILE A 6 -0.42 -2.69 5.57
N ILE A 7 -1.24 -2.15 4.67
CA ILE A 7 -2.17 -1.06 4.89
C ILE A 7 -3.61 -1.51 4.60
N LEU A 8 -4.58 -0.86 5.24
CA LEU A 8 -5.99 -1.02 4.90
C LEU A 8 -6.41 0.09 3.93
N TYR A 9 -6.47 -0.24 2.64
CA TYR A 9 -6.88 0.68 1.58
C TYR A 9 -8.25 0.27 1.05
N GLU A 10 -9.20 1.20 1.06
CA GLU A 10 -10.61 0.95 0.69
C GLU A 10 -11.27 -0.24 1.44
N GLY A 11 -10.84 -0.50 2.68
CA GLY A 11 -11.35 -1.61 3.49
C GLY A 11 -10.69 -2.95 3.21
N GLU A 12 -9.73 -3.01 2.30
CA GLU A 12 -9.04 -4.23 1.88
C GLU A 12 -7.54 -4.16 2.25
N PRO A 13 -6.91 -5.30 2.56
CA PRO A 13 -5.49 -5.33 2.90
C PRO A 13 -4.62 -5.27 1.65
N TYR A 14 -3.73 -4.27 1.60
CA TYR A 14 -2.74 -4.08 0.56
C TYR A 14 -1.34 -4.07 1.16
N LYS A 15 -0.35 -4.58 0.43
CA LYS A 15 1.06 -4.50 0.79
C LYS A 15 1.77 -3.48 -0.08
N ILE A 16 2.51 -2.57 0.53
CA ILE A 16 3.38 -1.63 -0.19
C ILE A 16 4.59 -2.42 -0.71
N LEU A 17 4.79 -2.42 -2.02
CA LEU A 17 5.89 -3.11 -2.66
C LEU A 17 7.13 -2.22 -2.77
N ASP A 18 6.94 -1.02 -3.30
CA ASP A 18 7.99 -0.05 -3.60
C ASP A 18 7.47 1.37 -3.38
N ILE A 19 8.37 2.31 -3.08
CA ILE A 19 8.06 3.74 -2.97
C ILE A 19 9.12 4.52 -3.73
N ASP A 20 8.72 5.20 -4.80
CA ASP A 20 9.63 6.01 -5.59
C ASP A 20 9.92 7.39 -4.96
N ASP A 21 10.97 8.05 -5.46
CA ASP A 21 11.38 9.39 -5.02
C ASP A 21 10.33 10.48 -5.33
N ALA A 22 9.42 10.23 -6.27
CA ALA A 22 8.31 11.12 -6.58
C ALA A 22 7.13 10.95 -5.60
N GLY A 23 7.19 9.97 -4.70
CA GLY A 23 6.18 9.66 -3.71
C GLY A 23 5.00 8.84 -4.24
N TYR A 24 5.16 8.19 -5.39
CA TYR A 24 4.29 7.10 -5.82
C TYR A 24 4.75 5.78 -5.24
N CYS A 25 3.80 4.87 -5.09
CA CYS A 25 4.03 3.57 -4.50
C CYS A 25 3.18 2.53 -5.20
N ASP A 26 3.81 1.40 -5.49
CA ASP A 26 3.14 0.20 -5.97
C ASP A 26 2.57 -0.55 -4.78
N ILE A 27 1.26 -0.75 -4.77
CA ILE A 27 0.56 -1.51 -3.73
C ILE A 27 -0.06 -2.76 -4.32
N LYS A 28 0.05 -3.87 -3.60
CA LYS A 28 -0.51 -5.17 -4.02
C LYS A 28 -1.63 -5.61 -3.08
N ARG A 29 -2.80 -5.89 -3.63
CA ARG A 29 -3.90 -6.48 -2.87
C ARG A 29 -3.53 -7.88 -2.38
N LEU A 30 -3.76 -8.14 -1.09
CA LEU A 30 -3.48 -9.45 -0.48
C LEU A 30 -4.65 -10.43 -0.64
N SER A 31 -5.88 -9.93 -0.75
CA SER A 31 -7.06 -10.74 -1.06
C SER A 31 -7.23 -10.88 -2.58
N PRO A 32 -7.66 -12.06 -3.08
CA PRO A 32 -7.98 -12.22 -4.49
C PRO A 32 -9.07 -11.24 -4.96
N PRO A 33 -8.95 -10.68 -6.18
CA PRO A 33 -7.85 -10.90 -7.11
C PRO A 33 -6.59 -10.11 -6.69
N HIS A 34 -5.42 -10.79 -6.73
CA HIS A 34 -4.12 -10.19 -6.42
C HIS A 34 -3.72 -9.20 -7.53
N GLN A 35 -4.15 -7.95 -7.39
CA GLN A 35 -3.84 -6.87 -8.31
C GLN A 35 -2.74 -5.97 -7.74
N VAL A 36 -1.89 -5.44 -8.61
CA VAL A 36 -0.93 -4.37 -8.29
C VAL A 36 -1.49 -3.06 -8.83
N GLU A 37 -1.43 -2.01 -8.02
CA GLU A 37 -1.95 -0.69 -8.32
C GLU A 37 -0.89 0.36 -8.00
N LEU A 38 -0.77 1.37 -8.87
CA LEU A 38 0.10 2.52 -8.64
C LEU A 38 -0.73 3.64 -7.99
N THR A 39 -0.32 4.10 -6.82
CA THR A 39 -0.98 5.21 -6.13
C THR A 39 0.05 6.15 -5.51
N HIS A 40 -0.36 7.37 -5.18
CA HIS A 40 0.53 8.33 -4.52
C HIS A 40 0.41 8.16 -3.00
N ILE A 41 1.55 8.10 -2.30
CA ILE A 41 1.62 7.93 -0.84
C ILE A 41 0.75 8.93 -0.07
N LYS A 42 0.50 10.14 -0.60
CA LYS A 42 -0.36 11.14 0.01
C LYS A 42 -1.81 10.65 0.22
N TYR A 43 -2.32 9.79 -0.66
CA TYR A 43 -3.65 9.19 -0.53
C TYR A 43 -3.67 8.06 0.49
N LEU A 44 -2.52 7.40 0.68
CA LEU A 44 -2.35 6.35 1.66
C LEU A 44 -2.05 6.87 3.06
N LYS A 45 -1.62 8.13 3.24
CA LYS A 45 -1.25 8.69 4.56
C LYS A 45 -2.32 8.52 5.66
N ASN A 46 -3.59 8.46 5.28
CA ASN A 46 -4.71 8.29 6.22
C ASN A 46 -5.13 6.81 6.40
N CYS A 47 -4.56 5.89 5.62
CA CYS A 47 -4.82 4.47 5.77
C CYS A 47 -4.08 3.91 6.99
N PRO A 48 -4.74 3.10 7.83
CA PRO A 48 -4.07 2.47 8.95
C PRO A 48 -3.08 1.40 8.46
N VAL A 49 -1.91 1.37 9.09
CA VAL A 49 -0.92 0.30 8.91
C VAL A 49 -1.32 -0.85 9.83
N VAL A 50 -1.65 -2.00 9.24
CA VAL A 50 -2.12 -3.21 9.95
C VAL A 50 -0.98 -4.17 10.29
N SER A 51 0.17 -4.04 9.63
CA SER A 51 1.39 -4.78 10.00
C SER A 51 2.63 -4.00 9.58
N GLN A 52 3.59 -3.91 10.50
CA GLN A 52 4.93 -3.40 10.24
C GLN A 52 5.89 -4.58 10.35
N GLN A 53 6.49 -4.98 9.23
CA GLN A 53 7.65 -5.89 9.26
C GLN A 53 8.94 -5.11 9.48
#